data_AF-A0A672HXZ3-F1
#
_entry.id   AF-A0A672HXZ3-F1
#
_cell.length_a   1.000
_cell.length_b   1.000
_cell.length_c   1.000
_cell.angle_alpha   90.00
_cell.angle_beta   90.00
_cell.angle_gamma   90.00
#
_symmetry.space_group_name_H-M   'P 1'
#
loop_
_entity.id
_entity.type
_entity.pdbx_description
1 polymer ?
#
loop_
_entity_poly.entity_id
_entity_poly.type
_entity_poly.pdbx_seq_one_letter_code
_entity_poly.pdbx_strand_id
1 'polypeptide(L)'
;NMAAGQQWVLVEMVQAFYEAPAYHLILEGILILWIIRLLFSKTYKLHETYKLTEKEKEDLIEEWQPEPLVPPVSKEHPALNYDVVTGPPSHKIIINGKECINFASFNFLGLLDNERVKEKALASLKKYGVGTCGPRGFYGTFGECNTAAESPSTSGST
;
A
#
# COMPACT_ATOMS: atom_id res chain seq x y z
N ASN A 1 -38.02 6.15 43.98
CA ASN A 1 -38.41 4.81 43.51
C ASN A 1 -37.40 4.11 42.57
N MET A 2 -36.12 4.51 42.52
CA MET A 2 -35.11 3.78 41.72
C MET A 2 -34.26 2.78 42.53
N ALA A 3 -34.12 2.99 43.85
CA ALA A 3 -33.34 2.11 44.72
C ALA A 3 -34.01 0.75 45.01
N ALA A 4 -35.35 0.73 45.13
CA ALA A 4 -36.09 -0.51 45.40
C ALA A 4 -35.97 -1.51 44.24
N GLY A 5 -36.12 -1.05 42.99
CA GLY A 5 -36.00 -1.90 41.81
C GLY A 5 -34.61 -2.50 41.61
N GLN A 6 -33.54 -1.75 41.93
CA GLN A 6 -32.16 -2.25 41.90
C GLN A 6 -31.92 -3.35 42.95
N GLN A 7 -32.54 -3.23 44.12
CA GLN A 7 -32.37 -4.22 45.19
C GLN A 7 -33.06 -5.55 44.87
N TRP A 8 -34.24 -5.53 44.24
CA TRP A 8 -34.92 -6.74 43.78
C TRP A 8 -34.13 -7.48 42.69
N VAL A 9 -33.52 -6.75 41.76
CA VAL A 9 -32.68 -7.34 40.70
C VAL A 9 -31.46 -8.06 41.29
N LEU A 10 -30.80 -7.48 42.29
CA LEU A 10 -29.68 -8.12 42.97
C LEU A 10 -30.11 -9.37 43.75
N VAL A 11 -31.29 -9.34 44.39
CA VAL A 11 -31.83 -10.48 45.13
C VAL A 11 -32.21 -11.62 44.18
N GLU A 12 -32.87 -11.33 43.06
CA GLU A 12 -33.18 -12.31 42.02
C GLU A 12 -31.91 -12.91 41.39
N MET A 13 -30.89 -12.08 41.16
CA MET A 13 -29.59 -12.54 40.66
C MET A 13 -28.90 -13.50 41.64
N VAL A 14 -28.93 -13.20 42.94
CA VAL A 14 -28.37 -14.06 43.99
C VAL A 14 -29.16 -15.37 44.10
N GLN A 15 -30.49 -15.31 43.99
CA GLN A 15 -31.34 -16.49 44.05
C GLN A 15 -31.14 -17.42 42.86
N ALA A 16 -31.04 -16.87 41.64
CA ALA A 16 -30.71 -17.63 40.43
C ALA A 16 -29.32 -18.28 40.50
N PHE A 17 -28.36 -17.64 41.19
CA PHE A 17 -27.03 -18.18 41.42
C PHE A 17 -27.02 -19.40 42.37
N TYR A 18 -27.88 -19.39 43.39
CA TYR A 18 -28.02 -20.50 44.34
C TYR A 18 -28.80 -21.69 43.77
N GLU A 19 -29.72 -21.45 42.84
CA GLU A 19 -30.55 -22.47 42.19
C GLU A 19 -29.83 -23.14 41.01
N ALA A 20 -28.68 -22.59 40.58
CA ALA A 20 -27.89 -23.13 39.48
C ALA A 20 -27.17 -24.45 39.87
N PRO A 21 -27.16 -25.45 38.98
CA PRO A 21 -26.48 -26.72 39.23
C PRO A 21 -24.96 -26.51 39.41
N ALA A 22 -24.36 -27.24 40.36
CA ALA A 22 -22.97 -27.05 40.81
C ALA A 22 -21.92 -27.02 39.68
N TYR A 23 -22.15 -27.75 38.59
CA TYR A 23 -21.26 -27.76 37.43
C TYR A 23 -21.15 -26.40 36.72
N HIS A 24 -22.23 -25.63 36.69
CA HIS A 24 -22.25 -24.30 36.06
C HIS A 24 -21.41 -23.30 36.86
N LEU A 25 -21.50 -23.33 38.19
CA LEU A 25 -20.71 -22.48 39.09
C LEU A 25 -19.21 -22.80 39.00
N ILE A 26 -18.85 -24.08 38.90
CA ILE A 26 -17.45 -24.51 38.74
C ILE A 26 -16.90 -24.02 37.40
N LEU A 27 -17.66 -24.19 36.30
CA LEU A 27 -17.25 -23.76 34.97
C LEU A 27 -17.09 -22.23 34.89
N GLU A 28 -18.02 -21.48 35.46
CA GLU A 28 -17.96 -20.01 35.52
C GLU A 28 -16.75 -19.53 36.34
N GLY A 29 -16.44 -20.18 37.46
CA GLY A 29 -15.24 -19.89 38.25
C GLY A 29 -13.94 -20.12 37.47
N ILE A 30 -13.84 -21.23 36.72
CA ILE A 30 -12.69 -21.53 35.87
C ILE A 30 -12.59 -20.49 34.73
N LEU A 31 -13.70 -20.10 34.12
CA LEU A 31 -13.76 -19.13 33.03
C LEU A 31 -13.29 -17.75 33.50
N ILE A 32 -13.77 -17.28 34.66
CA ILE A 32 -13.35 -16.01 35.27
C ILE A 32 -11.85 -16.04 35.59
N LEU A 33 -11.36 -17.14 36.17
CA LEU A 33 -9.94 -17.31 36.48
C LEU A 33 -9.08 -17.30 35.20
N TRP A 34 -9.59 -17.88 34.11
CA TRP A 34 -8.92 -17.88 32.81
C TRP A 34 -8.92 -16.49 32.15
N ILE A 35 -10.02 -15.74 32.24
CA ILE A 35 -10.10 -14.34 31.79
C ILE A 35 -9.13 -13.46 32.58
N ILE A 36 -9.08 -13.59 33.91
CA ILE A 36 -8.12 -12.88 34.76
C ILE A 36 -6.70 -13.24 34.33
N ARG A 37 -6.40 -14.53 34.14
CA ARG A 37 -5.09 -14.96 33.64
C ARG A 37 -4.76 -14.34 32.29
N LEU A 38 -5.70 -14.25 31.35
CA LEU A 38 -5.47 -13.65 30.03
C LEU A 38 -5.24 -12.14 30.11
N LEU A 39 -5.98 -11.42 30.98
CA LEU A 39 -5.80 -9.99 31.19
C LEU A 39 -4.46 -9.65 31.87
N PHE A 40 -3.97 -10.49 32.79
CA PHE A 40 -2.69 -10.31 33.47
C PHE A 40 -1.50 -10.98 32.78
N SER A 41 -1.73 -11.86 31.80
CA SER A 41 -0.68 -12.39 30.95
C SER A 41 -0.16 -11.24 30.11
N LYS A 42 0.93 -10.62 30.60
CA LYS A 42 1.60 -9.47 29.99
C LYS A 42 1.53 -9.58 28.48
N THR A 43 0.86 -8.61 27.85
CA THR A 43 0.97 -8.34 26.42
C THR A 43 2.43 -8.49 26.04
N TYR A 44 2.70 -9.52 25.24
CA TYR A 44 4.02 -9.82 24.74
C TYR A 44 4.54 -8.53 24.10
N LYS A 45 5.55 -7.90 24.70
CA LYS A 45 6.19 -6.74 24.11
C LYS A 45 6.98 -7.28 22.92
N LEU A 46 6.32 -7.28 21.76
CA LEU A 46 6.79 -7.96 20.56
C LEU A 46 8.12 -7.39 20.04
N HIS A 47 8.49 -6.17 20.45
CA HIS A 47 9.78 -5.61 20.09
C HIS A 47 10.22 -4.58 21.14
N GLU A 48 11.23 -4.91 21.95
CA GLU A 48 12.07 -3.84 22.48
C GLU A 48 12.86 -3.31 21.29
N THR A 49 12.56 -2.10 20.85
CA THR A 49 13.36 -1.42 19.83
C THR A 49 14.72 -1.12 20.47
N TYR A 50 15.70 -1.99 20.24
CA TYR A 50 17.09 -1.70 20.57
C TYR A 50 17.45 -0.41 19.82
N LYS A 51 17.63 0.70 20.55
CA LYS A 51 18.02 1.97 19.94
C LYS A 51 19.51 1.86 19.64
N LEU A 52 19.85 1.51 18.40
CA LEU A 52 21.24 1.51 17.95
C LEU A 52 21.85 2.91 18.11
N THR A 53 23.04 2.94 18.69
CA THR A 53 23.89 4.12 18.80
C THR A 53 24.28 4.59 17.39
N GLU A 54 24.55 5.88 17.19
CA GLU A 54 24.91 6.42 15.86
C GLU A 54 26.11 5.71 15.24
N LYS A 55 27.10 5.36 16.08
CA LYS A 55 28.29 4.57 15.67
C LYS A 55 27.93 3.19 15.11
N GLU A 56 27.00 2.47 15.76
CA GLU A 56 26.58 1.15 15.30
C GLU A 56 25.84 1.23 13.95
N LYS A 57 25.16 2.34 13.66
CA LYS A 57 24.53 2.55 12.36
C LYS A 57 25.57 2.82 11.27
N GLU A 58 26.59 3.61 11.57
CA GLU A 58 27.71 3.87 10.65
C GLU A 58 28.45 2.58 10.30
N ASP A 59 28.76 1.76 11.30
CA ASP A 59 29.40 0.45 11.11
C ASP A 59 28.53 -0.47 10.22
N LEU A 60 27.20 -0.51 10.45
CA LEU A 60 26.28 -1.28 9.62
C LEU A 60 26.16 -0.76 8.18
N ILE A 61 26.24 0.55 7.97
CA ILE A 61 26.22 1.15 6.63
C ILE A 61 27.51 0.80 5.89
N GLU A 62 28.66 0.80 6.57
CA GLU A 62 29.95 0.43 6.00
C GLU A 62 30.01 -1.07 5.64
N GLU A 63 29.44 -1.94 6.49
CA GLU A 63 29.40 -3.38 6.26
C GLU A 63 28.37 -3.79 5.19
N TRP A 64 27.32 -2.99 4.98
CA TRP A 64 26.22 -3.38 4.11
C TRP A 64 26.63 -3.45 2.64
N GLN A 65 26.57 -4.66 2.08
CA GLN A 65 26.69 -4.94 0.64
C GLN A 65 25.32 -5.41 0.13
N PRO A 66 24.70 -4.72 -0.84
CA PRO A 66 23.44 -5.18 -1.42
C PRO A 66 23.65 -6.52 -2.11
N GLU A 67 22.76 -7.46 -1.85
CA GLU A 67 22.71 -8.67 -2.67
C GLU A 67 22.39 -8.29 -4.12
N PRO A 68 23.07 -8.90 -5.11
CA PRO A 68 22.77 -8.64 -6.50
C PRO A 68 21.33 -9.06 -6.80
N LEU A 69 20.56 -8.14 -7.39
CA LEU A 69 19.15 -8.35 -7.75
C LEU A 69 18.92 -9.56 -8.67
N VAL A 70 19.97 -10.02 -9.37
CA VAL A 70 19.93 -11.10 -10.35
C VAL A 70 21.20 -11.96 -10.17
N PRO A 71 21.10 -13.29 -10.21
CA PRO A 71 22.29 -14.15 -10.21
C PRO A 71 23.21 -13.83 -11.40
N PRO A 72 24.53 -14.09 -11.29
CA PRO A 72 25.46 -13.87 -12.39
C PRO A 72 25.10 -14.78 -13.57
N VAL A 73 24.63 -14.20 -14.67
CA VAL A 73 24.34 -14.89 -15.93
C VAL A 73 25.56 -14.82 -16.85
N SER A 74 25.81 -15.86 -17.63
CA SER A 74 26.86 -15.84 -18.66
C SER A 74 26.61 -14.72 -19.66
N LYS A 75 27.67 -14.02 -20.09
CA LYS A 75 27.56 -12.86 -21.00
C LYS A 75 27.05 -13.26 -22.39
N GLU A 76 27.14 -14.55 -22.72
CA GLU A 76 26.74 -15.14 -23.99
C GLU A 76 25.25 -15.55 -24.00
N HIS A 77 24.49 -15.28 -22.93
CA HIS A 77 23.08 -15.63 -22.87
C HIS A 77 22.28 -14.84 -23.92
N PRO A 78 21.49 -15.48 -24.80
CA PRO A 78 20.76 -14.81 -25.87
C PRO A 78 19.85 -13.66 -25.39
N ALA A 79 19.29 -13.76 -24.17
CA ALA A 79 18.46 -12.69 -23.60
C ALA A 79 19.23 -11.39 -23.28
N LEU A 80 20.57 -11.43 -23.23
CA LEU A 80 21.41 -10.24 -23.06
C LEU A 80 21.73 -9.55 -24.39
N ASN A 81 21.53 -10.24 -25.53
CA ASN A 81 21.79 -9.70 -26.86
C ASN A 81 20.47 -9.36 -27.56
N TYR A 82 19.98 -8.15 -27.29
CA TYR A 82 18.76 -7.62 -27.88
C TYR A 82 19.05 -6.30 -28.60
N ASP A 83 18.29 -6.03 -29.65
CA ASP A 83 18.33 -4.76 -30.34
C ASP A 83 17.75 -3.66 -29.45
N VAL A 84 18.53 -2.63 -29.19
CA VAL A 84 18.10 -1.49 -28.37
C VAL A 84 17.49 -0.44 -29.29
N VAL A 85 16.20 -0.18 -29.10
CA VAL A 85 15.51 0.93 -29.75
C VAL A 85 15.66 2.18 -28.90
N THR A 86 16.24 3.24 -29.48
CA THR A 86 16.39 4.54 -28.85
C THR A 86 15.61 5.62 -29.60
N GLY A 87 15.16 6.63 -28.85
CA GLY A 87 14.35 7.73 -29.37
C GLY A 87 12.85 7.57 -29.11
N PRO A 88 12.04 8.57 -29.50
CA PRO A 88 10.59 8.52 -29.34
C PRO A 88 9.97 7.43 -30.25
N PRO A 89 8.88 6.78 -29.81
CA PRO A 89 8.16 5.78 -30.60
C PRO A 89 7.38 6.44 -31.75
N SER A 90 8.10 6.84 -32.79
CA SER A 90 7.59 7.56 -33.96
C SER A 90 7.75 6.71 -35.25
N HIS A 91 7.50 7.32 -36.41
CA HIS A 91 7.68 6.67 -37.72
C HIS A 91 9.15 6.37 -38.02
N LYS A 92 10.07 7.12 -37.42
CA LYS A 92 11.51 6.89 -37.50
C LYS A 92 12.03 6.57 -36.11
N ILE A 93 12.82 5.52 -36.01
CA ILE A 93 13.41 5.04 -34.75
C ILE A 93 14.89 4.74 -34.97
N ILE A 94 15.67 4.71 -33.90
CA ILE A 94 17.10 4.38 -33.96
C ILE A 94 17.27 3.00 -33.35
N ILE A 95 17.78 2.03 -34.12
CA ILE A 95 18.06 0.67 -33.67
C ILE A 95 19.57 0.49 -33.66
N ASN A 96 20.16 0.25 -32.48
CA ASN A 96 21.61 0.09 -32.32
C ASN A 96 22.43 1.21 -32.99
N GLY A 97 21.95 2.46 -32.91
CA GLY A 97 22.60 3.63 -33.52
C GLY A 97 22.32 3.84 -35.03
N LYS A 98 21.51 3.00 -35.66
CA LYS A 98 21.12 3.14 -37.08
C LYS A 98 19.69 3.68 -37.19
N GLU A 99 19.49 4.71 -38.01
CA GLU A 99 18.16 5.24 -38.30
C GLU A 99 17.38 4.24 -39.17
N CYS A 100 16.17 3.89 -38.74
CA CYS A 100 15.28 2.93 -39.38
C CYS A 100 13.84 3.45 -39.40
N ILE A 101 13.03 2.98 -40.35
CA ILE A 101 11.60 3.28 -40.41
C ILE A 101 10.84 2.21 -39.62
N ASN A 102 9.95 2.64 -38.74
CA ASN A 102 9.20 1.80 -37.83
C ASN A 102 7.89 1.30 -38.45
N PHE A 103 7.87 0.03 -38.87
CA PHE A 103 6.66 -0.68 -39.32
C PHE A 103 6.14 -1.71 -38.31
N ALA A 104 6.82 -1.88 -37.17
CA ALA A 104 6.52 -2.91 -36.18
C ALA A 104 5.62 -2.41 -35.05
N SER A 105 5.59 -1.11 -34.78
CA SER A 105 4.80 -0.55 -33.68
C SER A 105 3.33 -0.31 -34.05
N PHE A 106 2.43 -0.52 -33.09
CA PHE A 106 1.00 -0.22 -33.20
C PHE A 106 0.67 1.27 -32.98
N ASN A 107 1.47 2.19 -33.53
CA ASN A 107 1.26 3.63 -33.42
C ASN A 107 0.66 4.23 -34.71
N PHE A 108 -0.47 3.69 -35.16
CA PHE A 108 -1.10 4.07 -36.44
C PHE A 108 -1.46 5.56 -36.54
N LEU A 109 -1.82 6.17 -35.41
CA LEU A 109 -2.26 7.57 -35.33
C LEU A 109 -1.16 8.54 -34.91
N GLY A 110 0.07 8.07 -34.64
CA GLY A 110 1.17 8.93 -34.21
C GLY A 110 0.97 9.58 -32.83
N LEU A 111 0.06 9.09 -31.99
CA LEU A 111 -0.30 9.74 -30.73
C LEU A 111 0.79 9.67 -29.67
N LEU A 112 1.65 8.64 -29.73
CA LEU A 112 2.73 8.45 -28.73
C LEU A 112 3.80 9.55 -28.80
N ASP A 113 4.00 10.17 -29.97
CA ASP A 113 4.99 11.22 -30.18
C ASP A 113 4.37 12.64 -30.14
N ASN A 114 3.05 12.74 -29.98
CA ASN A 114 2.32 13.99 -30.03
C ASN A 114 2.61 14.89 -28.82
N GLU A 115 3.08 16.12 -29.06
CA GLU A 115 3.45 17.07 -28.01
C GLU A 115 2.28 17.41 -27.08
N ARG A 116 1.07 17.64 -27.63
CA ARG A 116 -0.13 17.93 -26.83
C ARG A 116 -0.46 16.81 -25.85
N VAL A 117 -0.28 15.55 -26.27
CA VAL A 117 -0.51 14.38 -25.40
C VAL A 117 0.56 14.32 -24.31
N LYS A 118 1.83 14.54 -24.66
CA LYS A 118 2.95 14.57 -23.70
C LYS A 118 2.77 15.66 -22.64
N GLU A 119 2.36 16.86 -23.05
CA GLU A 119 2.10 17.98 -22.13
C GLU A 119 0.96 17.68 -21.17
N LYS A 120 -0.15 17.14 -21.66
CA LYS A 120 -1.29 16.76 -20.82
C LYS A 120 -0.96 15.59 -19.89
N ALA A 121 -0.16 14.62 -20.35
CA ALA A 121 0.35 13.54 -19.51
C ALA A 121 1.26 14.08 -18.40
N LEU A 122 2.17 15.02 -18.72
CA LEU A 122 3.04 15.67 -17.75
C LEU A 122 2.25 16.47 -16.72
N ALA A 123 1.24 17.24 -17.16
CA ALA A 123 0.35 17.97 -16.26
C ALA A 123 -0.41 17.03 -15.31
N SER A 124 -0.88 15.90 -15.83
CA SER A 124 -1.55 14.87 -15.04
C SER A 124 -0.60 14.22 -14.02
N LEU A 125 0.64 13.92 -14.42
CA LEU A 125 1.64 13.33 -13.53
C LEU A 125 2.05 14.30 -12.42
N LYS A 126 2.19 15.60 -12.72
CA LYS A 126 2.42 16.64 -11.70
C LYS A 126 1.27 16.78 -10.72
N LYS A 127 0.04 16.53 -11.18
CA LYS A 127 -1.18 16.67 -10.38
C LYS A 127 -1.50 15.44 -9.53
N TYR A 128 -1.35 14.26 -10.09
CA TYR A 128 -1.81 13.00 -9.49
C TYR A 128 -0.68 12.04 -9.07
N GLY A 129 0.58 12.33 -9.44
CA GLY A 129 1.73 11.48 -9.14
C GLY A 129 1.85 10.26 -10.07
N VAL A 130 2.71 9.32 -9.67
CA VAL A 130 3.14 8.16 -10.49
C VAL A 130 2.36 6.86 -10.25
N GLY A 131 1.37 6.88 -9.35
CA GLY A 131 0.53 5.74 -9.02
C GLY A 131 0.16 5.69 -7.54
N THR A 132 -0.92 4.99 -7.23
CA THR A 132 -1.48 4.90 -5.86
C THR A 132 -0.91 3.74 -5.04
N CYS A 133 -0.24 2.79 -5.70
CA CYS A 133 0.26 1.54 -5.10
C CYS A 133 -0.83 0.72 -4.35
N GLY A 134 -2.10 0.89 -4.70
CA GLY A 134 -3.23 0.24 -4.03
C GLY A 134 -4.27 -0.33 -5.00
N PRO A 135 -5.01 -1.38 -4.60
CA PRO A 135 -6.10 -1.91 -5.41
C PRO A 135 -7.20 -0.85 -5.58
N ARG A 136 -7.88 -0.90 -6.72
CA ARG A 136 -8.91 0.09 -7.12
C ARG A 136 -9.91 0.41 -6.00
N GLY A 137 -10.38 -0.62 -5.28
CA GLY A 137 -11.40 -0.48 -4.22
C GLY A 137 -10.92 0.11 -2.88
N PHE A 138 -9.62 0.38 -2.71
CA PHE A 138 -9.08 0.94 -1.46
C PHE A 138 -8.52 2.35 -1.70
N TYR A 139 -7.29 2.42 -2.21
CA TYR A 139 -6.57 3.67 -2.47
C TYR A 139 -6.31 3.89 -3.96
N GLY A 140 -6.84 3.01 -4.83
CA GLY A 140 -6.55 2.99 -6.26
C GLY A 140 -7.45 3.87 -7.13
N THR A 141 -8.50 4.48 -6.58
CA THR A 141 -9.43 5.30 -7.34
C THR A 141 -9.27 6.77 -6.99
N PHE A 142 -8.80 7.55 -7.97
CA PHE A 142 -8.89 9.01 -7.97
C PHE A 142 -10.30 9.43 -8.38
N GLY A 143 -11.27 9.20 -7.50
CA GLY A 143 -12.64 9.68 -7.66
C GLY A 143 -12.78 11.07 -7.04
N GLU A 144 -13.36 12.02 -7.79
CA GLU A 144 -13.92 13.27 -7.25
C GLU A 144 -12.98 14.26 -6.55
N CYS A 145 -11.94 14.76 -7.22
CA CYS A 145 -11.32 16.02 -6.78
C CYS A 145 -11.22 17.08 -7.90
N ASN A 146 -11.89 16.91 -9.05
CA ASN A 146 -11.71 17.83 -10.19
C ASN A 146 -12.94 18.22 -11.01
N THR A 147 -14.15 18.12 -10.47
CA THR A 147 -15.30 18.83 -11.06
C THR A 147 -15.30 20.34 -10.77
N ALA A 148 -14.27 20.89 -10.10
CA ALA A 148 -14.23 22.31 -9.71
C ALA A 148 -13.12 23.18 -10.35
N ALA A 149 -12.32 22.69 -11.31
CA ALA A 149 -11.14 23.45 -11.76
C ALA A 149 -10.86 23.49 -13.28
N GLU A 150 -11.88 23.34 -14.13
CA GLU A 150 -11.77 23.79 -15.54
C GLU A 150 -13.06 24.50 -15.95
N SER A 151 -13.21 25.75 -15.53
CA SER A 151 -13.97 26.72 -16.33
C SER A 151 -13.12 27.10 -17.55
N PRO A 152 -13.67 27.08 -18.77
CA PRO A 152 -12.95 27.57 -19.93
C PRO A 152 -12.93 29.10 -19.84
N SER A 153 -11.76 29.68 -19.59
CA SER A 153 -11.55 31.11 -19.83
C SER A 153 -11.46 31.34 -21.35
N THR A 154 -12.62 31.40 -22.00
CA THR A 154 -12.74 32.10 -23.29
C THR A 154 -12.56 33.59 -23.03
N SER A 155 -11.34 34.10 -23.19
CA SER A 155 -11.11 35.52 -23.48
C SER A 155 -10.88 35.64 -24.98
N GLY A 156 -11.98 35.83 -25.71
CA GLY A 156 -11.92 36.51 -26.98
C GLY A 156 -11.69 38.00 -26.72
N SER A 157 -10.73 38.58 -27.42
CA SER A 157 -10.71 40.00 -27.70
C SER A 157 -9.91 40.22 -28.97
N THR A 158 -10.66 40.63 -30.00
CA THR A 158 -10.27 41.54 -31.10
C THR A 158 -9.13 42.48 -30.76
#